data_AF-A0AAE9JQY5-F1
#
_entry.id   AF-A0AAE9JQY5-F1
#
_cell.length_a   1.000
_cell.length_b   1.000
_cell.length_c   1.000
_cell.angle_alpha   90.00
_cell.angle_beta   90.00
_cell.angle_gamma   90.00
#
_symmetry.space_group_name_H-M   'P 1'
#
loop_
_entity.id
_entity.type
_entity.pdbx_description
1 polymer ?
#
loop_
_entity_poly.entity_id
_entity_poly.type
_entity_poly.pdbx_seq_one_letter_code
_entity_poly.pdbx_strand_id
1 'polypeptide(L)'
;MYLPVQILIFYFLELCYACIPTQQVEPTTTTTPVPATTATESPFPCSVCQKVYDPACQGFGIPSLLNWCPKAAEVGVEYLLGAVAALPFLLQESCSTTIICPPGTTPRINLFGFTDIAAPTPATLAYCRETGPMAGEWFTGIPPFEIKMASSTCKNII
;
A
#
# COMPACT_ATOMS: atom_id res chain seq x y z
N MET A 1 2.38 -73.90 -30.49
CA MET A 1 1.72 -73.57 -29.21
C MET A 1 1.81 -72.06 -28.93
N TYR A 2 1.19 -71.22 -29.79
CA TYR A 2 1.27 -69.75 -29.69
C TYR A 2 0.00 -69.04 -30.21
N LEU A 3 -1.04 -69.78 -30.59
CA LEU A 3 -2.27 -69.23 -31.17
C LEU A 3 -3.37 -68.88 -30.13
N PRO A 4 -3.57 -69.62 -29.02
CA PRO A 4 -4.63 -69.27 -28.07
C PRO A 4 -4.29 -68.05 -27.20
N VAL A 5 -3.00 -67.74 -27.06
CA VAL A 5 -2.50 -66.59 -26.26
C VAL A 5 -2.71 -65.26 -27.00
N GLN A 6 -2.55 -65.25 -28.33
CA GLN A 6 -2.71 -64.03 -29.13
C GLN A 6 -4.18 -63.53 -29.13
N ILE A 7 -5.15 -64.45 -29.20
CA ILE A 7 -6.59 -64.10 -29.28
C ILE A 7 -7.10 -63.47 -27.98
N LEU A 8 -6.61 -63.94 -26.83
CA LEU A 8 -6.94 -63.40 -25.51
C LEU A 8 -6.43 -61.96 -25.31
N ILE A 9 -5.29 -61.62 -25.92
CA ILE A 9 -4.68 -60.27 -25.81
C ILE A 9 -5.46 -59.24 -26.64
N PHE A 10 -5.92 -59.60 -27.85
CA PHE A 10 -6.70 -58.69 -28.69
C PHE A 10 -8.07 -58.37 -28.05
N TYR A 11 -8.77 -59.37 -27.50
CA TYR A 11 -10.05 -59.15 -26.81
C TYR A 11 -9.91 -58.25 -25.56
N PHE A 12 -8.79 -58.33 -24.85
CA PHE A 12 -8.55 -57.52 -23.65
C PHE A 12 -8.24 -56.05 -23.97
N LEU A 13 -7.60 -55.77 -25.12
CA LEU A 13 -7.34 -54.39 -25.55
C LEU A 13 -8.60 -53.64 -25.99
N GLU A 14 -9.54 -54.34 -26.64
CA GLU A 14 -10.79 -53.74 -27.16
C GLU A 14 -11.75 -53.34 -26.03
N LEU A 15 -11.80 -54.12 -24.95
CA LEU A 15 -12.62 -53.81 -23.77
C LEU A 15 -12.06 -52.63 -22.95
N CYS A 16 -10.75 -52.40 -22.98
CA CYS A 16 -10.14 -51.25 -22.31
C CYS A 16 -10.44 -49.91 -23.01
N TYR A 17 -10.72 -49.91 -24.32
CA TYR A 17 -11.00 -48.69 -25.08
C TYR A 17 -12.44 -48.18 -24.91
N ALA A 18 -13.38 -49.06 -24.51
CA ALA A 18 -14.79 -48.71 -24.33
C ALA A 18 -15.10 -48.08 -22.95
N CYS A 19 -14.16 -48.06 -22.01
CA CYS A 19 -14.32 -47.49 -20.67
C CYS A 19 -13.52 -46.20 -20.45
N ILE A 20 -13.30 -45.40 -21.49
CA ILE A 20 -12.82 -44.03 -21.29
C ILE A 20 -14.03 -43.18 -20.90
N PRO A 21 -14.12 -42.68 -19.66
CA PRO A 21 -15.12 -41.67 -19.33
C PRO A 21 -14.80 -40.41 -20.14
N THR A 22 -15.63 -40.09 -21.14
CA THR A 22 -15.64 -38.77 -21.75
C THR A 22 -16.20 -37.79 -20.72
N GLN A 23 -15.35 -37.31 -19.82
CA GLN A 23 -15.70 -36.14 -19.03
C GLN A 23 -15.71 -34.96 -19.99
N GLN A 24 -16.91 -34.47 -20.28
CA GLN A 24 -17.12 -33.18 -20.94
C GLN A 24 -16.56 -32.10 -20.01
N VAL A 25 -15.29 -31.71 -20.22
CA VAL A 25 -14.69 -30.57 -19.53
C VAL A 25 -15.24 -29.32 -20.19
N GLU A 26 -16.36 -28.84 -19.66
CA GLU A 26 -16.79 -27.45 -19.85
C GLU A 26 -15.63 -26.55 -19.37
N PRO A 27 -15.21 -25.52 -20.13
CA PRO A 27 -14.17 -24.61 -19.69
C PRO A 27 -14.73 -23.80 -18.51
N THR A 28 -14.60 -24.36 -17.32
CA THR A 28 -14.82 -23.64 -16.07
C THR A 28 -13.70 -22.62 -16.02
N THR A 29 -14.03 -21.39 -16.37
CA THR A 29 -13.18 -20.24 -16.11
C THR A 29 -13.01 -20.21 -14.60
N THR A 30 -11.89 -20.76 -14.14
CA THR A 30 -11.46 -20.57 -12.75
C THR A 30 -10.99 -19.13 -12.71
N THR A 31 -11.94 -18.23 -12.49
CA THR A 31 -11.66 -16.93 -11.92
C THR A 31 -11.13 -17.26 -10.53
N THR A 32 -9.82 -17.48 -10.40
CA THR A 32 -9.18 -17.35 -9.10
C THR A 32 -9.60 -15.97 -8.62
N PRO A 33 -10.40 -15.83 -7.55
CA PRO A 33 -10.51 -14.54 -6.92
C PRO A 33 -9.08 -14.24 -6.50
N VAL A 34 -8.42 -13.33 -7.23
CA VAL A 34 -7.31 -12.58 -6.65
C VAL A 34 -7.86 -12.17 -5.30
N PRO A 35 -7.25 -12.58 -4.17
CA PRO A 35 -7.68 -12.09 -2.89
C PRO A 35 -7.74 -10.58 -3.06
N ALA A 36 -8.94 -10.02 -3.04
CA ALA A 36 -9.09 -8.61 -2.88
C ALA A 36 -8.50 -8.40 -1.49
N THR A 37 -7.21 -8.10 -1.44
CA THR A 37 -6.57 -7.55 -0.27
C THR A 37 -7.25 -6.20 -0.12
N THR A 38 -8.45 -6.21 0.46
CA THR A 38 -9.01 -5.07 1.15
C THR A 38 -7.95 -4.75 2.18
N ALA A 39 -7.02 -3.87 1.82
CA ALA A 39 -6.13 -3.24 2.76
C ALA A 39 -7.08 -2.46 3.69
N THR A 40 -7.51 -3.13 4.76
CA THR A 40 -8.19 -2.49 5.86
C THR A 40 -7.18 -1.51 6.42
N GLU A 41 -7.32 -0.25 6.01
CA GLU A 41 -6.49 0.83 6.54
C GLU A 41 -6.56 0.76 8.07
N SER A 42 -5.40 0.68 8.71
CA SER A 42 -5.34 0.65 10.17
C SER A 42 -6.14 1.83 10.73
N PRO A 43 -6.96 1.63 11.79
CA PRO A 43 -7.70 2.73 12.39
C PRO A 43 -6.75 3.89 12.72
N PHE A 44 -7.12 5.09 12.31
CA PHE A 44 -6.33 6.27 12.62
C PHE A 44 -6.34 6.50 14.13
N PRO A 45 -5.18 6.41 14.82
CA PRO A 45 -5.14 6.33 16.28
C PRO A 45 -5.21 7.69 16.98
N CYS A 46 -5.16 8.78 16.22
CA CYS A 46 -5.01 10.14 16.74
C CYS A 46 -6.38 10.82 16.84
N SER A 47 -6.56 11.69 17.84
CA SER A 47 -7.87 12.21 18.21
C SER A 47 -8.11 13.65 17.74
N VAL A 48 -7.07 14.50 17.84
CA VAL A 48 -7.13 15.91 17.46
C VAL A 48 -6.56 16.10 16.05
N CYS A 49 -5.45 15.43 15.76
CA CYS A 49 -4.80 15.53 14.46
C CYS A 49 -5.66 14.89 13.36
N GLN A 50 -5.59 15.42 12.13
CA GLN A 50 -6.13 14.74 10.94
C GLN A 50 -4.99 14.06 10.18
N LYS A 51 -5.30 13.14 9.25
CA LYS A 51 -4.29 12.51 8.40
C LYS A 51 -3.50 13.58 7.64
N VAL A 52 -2.16 13.52 7.71
CA VAL A 52 -1.26 14.46 7.04
C VAL A 52 -1.04 14.13 5.56
N TYR A 53 -1.18 12.86 5.21
CA TYR A 53 -1.07 12.44 3.82
C TYR A 53 -2.26 12.96 3.02
N ASP A 54 -1.99 13.61 1.89
CA ASP A 54 -3.04 14.26 1.11
C ASP A 54 -4.06 13.24 0.57
N PRO A 55 -5.34 13.35 0.94
CA PRO A 55 -6.39 12.46 0.43
C PRO A 55 -6.71 12.72 -1.05
N ALA A 56 -6.22 13.83 -1.64
CA ALA A 56 -6.41 14.12 -3.06
C ALA A 56 -5.62 13.17 -3.97
N CYS A 57 -4.69 12.37 -3.44
CA CYS A 57 -3.93 11.42 -4.24
C CYS A 57 -4.76 10.24 -4.71
N GLN A 58 -4.81 10.07 -6.03
CA GLN A 58 -5.74 9.17 -6.70
C GLN A 58 -5.10 7.83 -7.09
N GLY A 59 -3.79 7.68 -6.97
CA GLY A 59 -3.04 6.47 -7.29
C GLY A 59 -2.15 6.61 -8.53
N PHE A 60 -1.51 5.51 -8.89
CA PHE A 60 -0.60 5.45 -10.04
C PHE A 60 -1.26 5.92 -11.35
N GLY A 61 -0.59 6.84 -12.05
CA GLY A 61 -0.99 7.28 -13.39
C GLY A 61 -2.19 8.23 -13.45
N ILE A 62 -2.68 8.72 -12.31
CA ILE A 62 -3.84 9.62 -12.24
C ILE A 62 -3.42 10.96 -11.59
N PRO A 63 -3.75 12.14 -12.20
CA PRO A 63 -4.51 12.34 -13.44
C PRO A 63 -3.75 12.01 -14.74
N SER A 64 -2.43 11.84 -14.69
CA SER A 64 -1.63 11.46 -15.87
C SER A 64 -0.37 10.71 -15.47
N LEU A 65 0.25 9.97 -16.40
CA LEU A 65 1.53 9.27 -16.16
C LEU A 65 2.70 10.19 -15.80
N LEU A 66 2.62 11.48 -16.15
CA LEU A 66 3.66 12.48 -15.88
C LEU A 66 3.38 13.30 -14.60
N ASN A 67 2.17 13.23 -14.07
CA ASN A 67 1.77 13.93 -12.85
C ASN A 67 0.76 13.06 -12.11
N TRP A 68 1.28 12.25 -11.20
CA TRP A 68 0.51 11.34 -10.35
C TRP A 68 1.10 11.26 -8.95
N CYS A 69 0.23 10.91 -8.00
CA CYS A 69 0.63 10.58 -6.64
C CYS A 69 -0.09 9.32 -6.13
N PRO A 70 0.65 8.39 -5.49
CA PRO A 70 0.08 7.17 -4.94
C PRO A 70 -0.84 7.48 -3.75
N LYS A 71 -1.78 6.58 -3.48
CA LYS A 71 -2.66 6.69 -2.31
C LYS A 71 -1.87 6.42 -1.02
N ALA A 72 -2.38 6.91 0.12
CA ALA A 72 -1.80 6.62 1.43
C ALA A 72 -1.61 5.10 1.68
N ALA A 73 -2.58 4.29 1.25
CA ALA A 73 -2.52 2.83 1.36
C ALA A 73 -1.43 2.18 0.47
N GLU A 74 -1.11 2.78 -0.68
CA GLU A 74 -0.06 2.30 -1.59
C GLU A 74 1.34 2.68 -1.08
N VAL A 75 1.45 3.81 -0.38
CA VAL A 75 2.67 4.24 0.30
C VAL A 75 2.90 3.47 1.60
N GLY A 76 1.84 2.90 2.19
CA GLY A 76 1.92 2.26 3.50
C GLY A 76 2.07 3.28 4.63
N VAL A 77 1.35 4.40 4.55
CA VAL A 77 1.40 5.43 5.60
C VAL A 77 0.75 4.90 6.87
N GLU A 78 1.55 4.71 7.91
CA GLU A 78 1.10 4.32 9.23
C GLU A 78 1.19 5.49 10.20
N TYR A 79 0.20 5.61 11.07
CA TYR A 79 0.13 6.63 12.12
C TYR A 79 0.30 5.94 13.47
N LEU A 80 1.11 6.53 14.34
CA LEU A 80 1.33 6.07 15.71
C LEU A 80 1.01 7.22 16.66
N LEU A 81 0.20 6.95 17.68
CA LEU A 81 -0.02 7.86 18.79
C LEU A 81 1.00 7.52 19.89
N GLY A 82 1.80 8.50 20.31
CA GLY A 82 2.76 8.26 21.38
C GLY A 82 3.92 9.24 21.43
N ALA A 83 4.94 8.86 22.19
CA ALA A 83 6.27 9.45 22.06
C ALA A 83 6.85 9.15 20.67
N VAL A 84 7.30 10.19 19.97
CA VAL A 84 7.91 10.05 18.66
C VAL A 84 9.31 9.49 18.83
N ALA A 85 9.54 8.23 18.47
CA ALA A 85 10.83 7.54 18.69
C ALA A 85 12.03 8.29 18.07
N ALA A 86 11.82 8.98 16.95
CA ALA A 86 12.83 9.79 16.28
C ALA A 86 13.13 11.13 17.01
N LEU A 87 12.27 11.56 17.95
CA LEU A 87 12.32 12.84 18.65
C LEU A 87 12.08 12.66 20.15
N PRO A 88 13.05 12.08 20.89
CA PRO A 88 12.88 11.79 22.33
C PRO A 88 12.69 13.04 23.20
N PHE A 89 12.96 14.23 22.67
CA PHE A 89 12.77 15.50 23.37
C PHE A 89 11.33 16.02 23.27
N LEU A 90 10.47 15.44 22.43
CA LEU A 90 9.04 15.73 22.43
C LEU A 90 8.39 15.05 23.64
N LEU A 91 8.23 15.83 24.71
CA LEU A 91 7.62 15.41 25.99
C LEU A 91 6.08 15.24 25.91
N GLN A 92 5.49 15.36 24.72
CA GLN A 92 4.05 15.42 24.52
C GLN A 92 3.60 14.24 23.66
N GLU A 93 2.51 13.61 24.08
CA GLU A 93 1.78 12.64 23.26
C GLU A 93 1.46 13.29 21.91
N SER A 94 2.07 12.74 20.86
CA SER A 94 1.98 13.28 19.51
C SER A 94 1.58 12.17 18.54
N CYS A 95 0.73 12.51 17.59
CA CYS A 95 0.49 11.67 16.43
C CYS A 95 1.73 11.75 15.54
N SER A 96 2.33 10.64 15.15
CA SER A 96 3.49 10.65 14.28
C SER A 96 3.35 9.64 13.15
N THR A 97 3.98 9.97 12.03
CA THR A 97 4.04 9.11 10.86
C THR A 97 5.39 9.33 10.18
N THR A 98 5.92 8.26 9.59
CA THR A 98 7.13 8.33 8.78
C THR A 98 6.75 7.95 7.36
N ILE A 99 6.87 8.90 6.45
CA ILE A 99 6.46 8.72 5.06
C ILE A 99 7.68 8.29 4.27
N ILE A 100 7.64 7.06 3.77
CA ILE A 100 8.66 6.49 2.91
C ILE A 100 8.01 6.29 1.55
N CYS A 101 8.42 7.12 0.58
CA CYS A 101 7.83 7.07 -0.74
C CYS A 101 8.31 5.85 -1.54
N PRO A 102 7.43 5.18 -2.29
CA PRO A 102 7.80 4.04 -3.12
C PRO A 102 8.76 4.47 -4.25
N PRO A 103 9.55 3.53 -4.79
CA PRO A 103 10.45 3.80 -5.92
C PRO A 103 9.74 4.49 -7.09
N GLY A 104 10.40 5.47 -7.70
CA GLY A 104 9.82 6.29 -8.78
C GLY A 104 8.99 7.48 -8.29
N THR A 105 8.86 7.67 -6.98
CA THR A 105 8.25 8.85 -6.37
C THR A 105 9.18 9.55 -5.38
N THR A 106 8.95 10.83 -5.13
CA THR A 106 9.66 11.66 -4.15
C THR A 106 8.68 12.27 -3.17
N PRO A 107 9.05 12.42 -1.89
CA PRO A 107 8.20 13.07 -0.90
C PRO A 107 8.13 14.57 -1.18
N ARG A 108 6.91 15.10 -1.14
CA ARG A 108 6.56 16.50 -1.31
C ARG A 108 5.79 16.94 -0.08
N ILE A 109 6.12 18.10 0.44
CA ILE A 109 5.42 18.70 1.57
C ILE A 109 4.83 20.03 1.14
N ASN A 110 3.62 20.27 1.61
CA ASN A 110 2.97 21.56 1.53
C ASN A 110 3.21 22.27 2.86
N LEU A 111 3.89 23.40 2.81
CA LEU A 111 4.05 24.29 3.95
C LEU A 111 2.95 25.35 3.91
N PHE A 112 2.63 25.95 5.06
CA PHE A 112 1.61 26.99 5.11
C PHE A 112 2.07 28.22 4.30
N GLY A 113 1.58 28.36 3.07
CA GLY A 113 1.97 29.41 2.12
C GLY A 113 2.85 28.96 0.95
N PHE A 114 3.35 27.71 0.94
CA PHE A 114 4.13 27.15 -0.17
C PHE A 114 3.73 25.70 -0.44
N THR A 115 3.49 25.37 -1.71
CA THR A 115 3.07 24.01 -2.11
C THR A 115 4.18 23.29 -2.87
N ASP A 116 4.14 21.96 -2.83
CA ASP A 116 4.99 21.06 -3.64
C ASP A 116 6.51 21.17 -3.38
N ILE A 117 6.91 21.41 -2.13
CA ILE A 117 8.32 21.50 -1.74
C ILE A 117 8.91 20.10 -1.59
N ALA A 118 10.10 19.87 -2.13
CA ALA A 118 10.83 18.61 -1.95
C ALA A 118 11.15 18.40 -0.47
N ALA A 119 10.70 17.27 0.09
CA ALA A 119 10.98 16.90 1.46
C ALA A 119 12.23 16.01 1.57
N PRO A 120 12.82 15.85 2.76
CA PRO A 120 13.97 14.98 2.96
C PRO A 120 13.66 13.52 2.59
N THR A 121 14.52 12.92 1.75
CA THR A 121 14.51 11.50 1.37
C THR A 121 15.53 10.71 2.20
N PRO A 122 15.34 9.40 2.45
CA PRO A 122 14.29 8.53 1.93
C PRO A 122 13.00 8.54 2.75
N ALA A 123 13.04 9.11 3.95
CA ALA A 123 11.94 9.11 4.91
C ALA A 123 11.68 10.52 5.42
N THR A 124 10.43 10.99 5.35
CA THR A 124 10.01 12.26 5.93
C THR A 124 9.23 11.97 7.21
N LEU A 125 9.78 12.40 8.34
CA LEU A 125 9.06 12.37 9.62
C LEU A 125 8.06 13.53 9.66
N ALA A 126 6.81 13.21 9.97
CA ALA A 126 5.78 14.17 10.31
C ALA A 126 5.20 13.82 11.69
N TYR A 127 4.99 14.83 12.52
CA TYR A 127 4.31 14.67 13.81
C TYR A 127 3.35 15.81 14.05
N CYS A 128 2.25 15.53 14.72
CA CYS A 128 1.23 16.47 15.11
C CYS A 128 0.96 16.37 16.59
N ARG A 129 0.82 17.54 17.22
CA ARG A 129 0.61 17.63 18.67
C ARG A 129 -0.86 17.35 18.96
N GLU A 130 -1.14 16.44 19.89
CA GLU A 130 -2.50 16.17 20.34
C GLU A 130 -2.97 17.15 21.43
N THR A 131 -2.03 17.85 22.08
CA THR A 131 -2.31 18.74 23.21
C THR A 131 -1.53 20.05 23.13
N GLY A 132 -1.97 21.04 23.90
CA GLY A 132 -1.33 22.34 23.98
C GLY A 132 -1.82 23.36 22.95
N PRO A 133 -1.17 24.53 22.85
CA PRO A 133 -1.65 25.66 22.03
C PRO A 133 -1.52 25.43 20.52
N MET A 134 -0.76 24.41 20.11
CA MET A 134 -0.54 24.05 18.70
C MET A 134 -1.15 22.67 18.40
N ALA A 135 -2.15 22.25 19.18
CA ALA A 135 -2.82 20.97 18.98
C ALA A 135 -3.51 20.92 17.60
N GLY A 136 -3.38 19.80 16.90
CA GLY A 136 -3.92 19.62 15.54
C GLY A 136 -3.03 20.14 14.42
N GLU A 137 -1.87 20.72 14.73
CA GLU A 137 -0.90 21.18 13.73
C GLU A 137 0.20 20.15 13.47
N TRP A 138 0.53 19.95 12.19
CA TRP A 138 1.59 19.04 11.74
C TRP A 138 2.93 19.77 11.58
N PHE A 139 4.00 19.08 11.94
CA PHE A 139 5.38 19.56 11.88
C PHE A 139 6.32 18.49 11.31
N THR A 140 7.38 18.93 10.64
CA THR A 140 8.55 18.11 10.32
C THR A 140 9.82 18.73 10.90
N GLY A 141 10.91 17.97 10.90
CA GLY A 141 12.19 18.38 11.45
C GLY A 141 12.32 18.08 12.94
N ILE A 142 13.38 18.61 13.54
CA ILE A 142 13.75 18.36 14.93
C ILE A 142 13.58 19.69 15.68
N PRO A 143 12.87 19.73 16.82
CA PRO A 143 12.82 20.92 17.66
C PRO A 143 14.24 21.41 18.04
N PRO A 144 14.54 22.72 18.00
CA PRO A 144 13.64 23.86 17.77
C PRO A 144 13.47 24.26 16.28
N PHE A 145 14.05 23.51 15.34
CA PHE A 145 14.01 23.78 13.89
C PHE A 145 12.84 23.07 13.22
N GLU A 146 11.73 22.92 13.92
CA GLU A 146 10.52 22.30 13.40
C GLU A 146 9.82 23.25 12.42
N ILE A 147 9.30 22.70 11.32
CA ILE A 147 8.62 23.45 10.27
C ILE A 147 7.18 22.98 10.21
N LYS A 148 6.24 23.91 10.32
CA LYS A 148 4.81 23.64 10.20
C LYS A 148 4.46 23.24 8.77
N MET A 149 3.81 22.10 8.62
CA MET A 149 3.30 21.60 7.35
C MET A 149 1.77 21.54 7.35
N ALA A 150 1.19 21.64 6.15
CA ALA A 150 -0.23 21.47 5.91
C ALA A 150 -0.56 20.04 5.45
N SER A 151 0.26 19.48 4.56
CA SER A 151 0.13 18.10 4.11
C SER A 151 1.42 17.58 3.51
N SER A 152 1.45 16.28 3.26
CA SER A 152 2.56 15.57 2.63
C SER A 152 2.03 14.61 1.57
N THR A 153 2.76 14.46 0.48
CA THR A 153 2.44 13.53 -0.61
C THR A 153 3.69 12.86 -1.13
N CYS A 154 3.54 11.71 -1.77
CA CYS A 154 4.57 11.20 -2.66
C CYS A 154 4.17 11.61 -4.07
N LYS A 155 5.10 12.07 -4.91
CA LYS A 155 4.81 12.46 -6.29
C LYS A 155 5.83 11.84 -7.22
N ASN A 156 5.40 11.48 -8.43
CA ASN A 156 6.30 10.89 -9.41
C ASN A 156 7.53 11.77 -9.69
N ILE A 157 8.66 11.11 -9.93
CA ILE A 157 9.87 11.77 -10.44
C ILE A 157 9.65 11.98 -11.94
N ILE A 158 9.92 13.20 -12.42
CA ILE A 158 9.91 13.56 -13.84
C ILE A 158 11.36 13.68 -14.31
#